data_AF-A0A662A6M9-F1
#
_entry.id   AF-A0A662A6M9-F1
#
_cell.length_a   1.000
_cell.length_b   1.000
_cell.length_c   1.000
_cell.angle_alpha   90.00
_cell.angle_beta   90.00
_cell.angle_gamma   90.00
#
_symmetry.space_group_name_H-M   'P 1'
#
loop_
_entity.id
_entity.type
_entity.pdbx_description
1 polymer ?
#
loop_
_entity_poly.entity_id
_entity_poly.type
_entity_poly.pdbx_seq_one_letter_code
_entity_poly.pdbx_strand_id
1 'polypeptide(L)'
;MDLINILKQEHRELLEQIKKIKREGINSNQAKENICEFKNLLVKHLRREDHELYPFLNEVAKTNVNIEIMLRAYANEINKIEEESLIFFNKFENNKFTPEELKKNFDKMVAKLEIRIISEEKKLFPKYSNFKSKNK
;
A
#
# COMPACT_ATOMS: atom_id res chain seq x y z
N MET A 1 12.03 -14.99 -8.36
CA MET A 1 10.66 -14.51 -8.60
C MET A 1 10.76 -13.05 -9.05
N ASP A 2 10.00 -12.61 -10.05
CA ASP A 2 10.05 -11.22 -10.54
C ASP A 2 9.43 -10.25 -9.51
N LEU A 3 9.99 -9.04 -9.37
CA LEU A 3 9.56 -8.05 -8.37
C LEU A 3 8.06 -7.74 -8.48
N ILE A 4 7.55 -7.58 -9.71
CA ILE A 4 6.14 -7.28 -9.94
C ILE A 4 5.24 -8.43 -9.47
N ASN A 5 5.67 -9.68 -9.64
CA ASN A 5 4.92 -10.83 -9.15
C ASN A 5 4.92 -10.90 -7.62
N ILE A 6 6.01 -10.48 -6.96
CA ILE A 6 6.09 -10.37 -5.50
C ILE A 6 5.12 -9.30 -5.00
N LEU A 7 5.17 -8.08 -5.55
CA LEU A 7 4.31 -6.97 -5.14
C LEU A 7 2.82 -7.30 -5.34
N LYS A 8 2.45 -7.91 -6.48
CA LYS A 8 1.08 -8.38 -6.72
C LYS A 8 0.64 -9.49 -5.75
N GLN A 9 1.56 -10.32 -5.29
CA GLN A 9 1.26 -11.32 -4.26
C GLN A 9 1.00 -10.65 -2.91
N GLU A 10 1.82 -9.66 -2.53
CA GLU A 10 1.62 -8.86 -1.32
C GLU A 10 0.28 -8.10 -1.37
N HIS A 11 -0.14 -7.57 -2.53
CA HIS A 11 -1.47 -6.98 -2.71
C HIS A 11 -2.61 -7.98 -2.44
N ARG A 12 -2.48 -9.21 -2.95
CA ARG A 12 -3.48 -10.27 -2.68
C ARG A 12 -3.56 -10.57 -1.19
N GLU A 13 -2.41 -10.69 -0.51
CA GLU A 13 -2.36 -10.92 0.93
C GLU A 13 -3.04 -9.80 1.72
N LEU A 14 -2.76 -8.54 1.37
CA LEU A 14 -3.42 -7.37 1.96
C LEU A 14 -4.95 -7.42 1.79
N LEU A 15 -5.42 -7.67 0.57
CA LEU A 15 -6.85 -7.70 0.25
C LEU A 15 -7.57 -8.87 0.94
N GLU A 16 -6.93 -10.05 1.02
CA GLU A 16 -7.50 -11.17 1.76
C GLU A 16 -7.59 -10.89 3.27
N GLN A 17 -6.59 -10.21 3.84
CA GLN A 17 -6.61 -9.82 5.24
C GLN A 17 -7.72 -8.81 5.53
N ILE A 18 -7.93 -7.83 4.65
CA ILE A 18 -9.08 -6.90 4.73
C ILE A 18 -10.41 -7.66 4.72
N LYS A 19 -10.55 -8.67 3.85
CA LYS A 19 -11.77 -9.48 3.79
C LYS A 19 -12.02 -10.27 5.07
N LYS A 20 -10.98 -10.76 5.75
CA LYS A 20 -11.13 -11.43 7.05
C LYS A 20 -11.62 -10.46 8.12
N ILE A 21 -10.96 -9.29 8.24
CA ILE A 21 -11.34 -8.23 9.20
C ILE A 21 -12.81 -7.82 9.01
N LYS A 22 -13.23 -7.61 7.75
CA LYS A 22 -14.62 -7.25 7.44
C LYS A 22 -15.63 -8.35 7.77
N ARG A 23 -15.27 -9.63 7.57
CA ARG A 23 -16.12 -10.79 7.88
C ARG A 23 -16.36 -11.00 9.37
N GLU A 24 -15.32 -10.81 10.18
CA GLU A 24 -15.39 -11.01 11.64
C GLU A 24 -16.03 -9.83 12.39
N GLY A 25 -16.13 -8.68 11.73
CA GLY A 25 -16.55 -7.43 12.34
C GLY A 25 -15.39 -6.77 13.06
N ILE A 26 -15.08 -5.53 12.66
CA ILE A 26 -13.86 -4.81 13.06
C ILE A 26 -13.67 -4.60 14.57
N ASN A 27 -14.76 -4.66 15.33
CA ASN A 27 -14.74 -4.45 16.79
C ASN A 27 -14.52 -5.75 17.58
N SER A 28 -14.42 -6.90 16.92
CA SER A 28 -14.15 -8.18 17.57
C SER A 28 -12.69 -8.29 18.03
N ASN A 29 -12.43 -9.14 19.04
CA ASN A 29 -11.06 -9.42 19.46
C ASN A 29 -10.24 -10.08 18.35
N GLN A 30 -10.85 -10.96 17.55
CA GLN A 30 -10.19 -11.60 16.40
C GLN A 30 -9.80 -10.56 15.33
N ALA A 31 -10.66 -9.58 15.08
CA ALA A 31 -10.35 -8.50 14.16
C ALA A 31 -9.14 -7.67 14.62
N LYS A 32 -8.89 -7.54 15.93
CA LYS A 32 -7.71 -6.80 16.42
C LYS A 32 -6.40 -7.47 16.01
N GLU A 33 -6.32 -8.79 16.18
CA GLU A 33 -5.17 -9.58 15.73
C GLU A 33 -4.98 -9.44 14.22
N ASN A 34 -6.09 -9.53 13.47
CA ASN A 34 -6.07 -9.39 12.03
C ASN A 34 -5.67 -7.99 11.54
N ILE A 35 -6.03 -6.92 12.28
CA ILE A 35 -5.59 -5.54 12.01
C ILE A 35 -4.08 -5.40 12.25
N CYS A 36 -3.52 -6.03 13.28
CA CYS A 36 -2.08 -6.05 13.52
C CYS A 36 -1.33 -6.80 12.41
N GLU A 37 -1.86 -7.94 11.96
CA GLU A 37 -1.29 -8.65 10.80
C GLU A 37 -1.38 -7.81 9.53
N PHE A 38 -2.51 -7.14 9.29
CA PHE A 38 -2.68 -6.22 8.17
C PHE A 38 -1.65 -5.08 8.20
N LYS A 39 -1.39 -4.48 9.38
CA LYS A 39 -0.31 -3.48 9.57
C LYS A 39 1.04 -4.03 9.10
N ASN A 40 1.40 -5.24 9.54
CA ASN A 40 2.68 -5.84 9.23
C ASN A 40 2.83 -6.12 7.72
N LEU A 41 1.78 -6.64 7.08
CA LEU A 41 1.73 -6.84 5.64
C LEU A 41 1.90 -5.52 4.88
N LEU A 42 1.21 -4.45 5.32
CA LEU A 42 1.30 -3.15 4.66
C LEU A 42 2.69 -2.56 4.80
N VAL A 43 3.26 -2.54 6.01
CA VAL A 43 4.62 -2.02 6.23
C VAL A 43 5.66 -2.81 5.43
N LYS A 44 5.53 -4.13 5.35
CA LYS A 44 6.40 -4.97 4.53
C LYS A 44 6.33 -4.59 3.05
N HIS A 45 5.11 -4.41 2.53
CA HIS A 45 4.87 -4.03 1.14
C HIS A 45 5.47 -2.65 0.82
N LEU A 46 5.16 -1.63 1.63
CA LEU A 46 5.68 -0.27 1.44
C LEU A 46 7.21 -0.21 1.42
N ARG A 47 7.85 -0.88 2.40
CA ARG A 47 9.32 -0.96 2.46
C ARG A 47 9.93 -1.60 1.22
N ARG A 48 9.25 -2.58 0.63
CA ARG A 48 9.73 -3.22 -0.59
C ARG A 48 9.67 -2.24 -1.76
N GLU A 49 8.60 -1.47 -1.87
CA GLU A 49 8.49 -0.44 -2.91
C GLU A 49 9.59 0.62 -2.77
N ASP A 50 9.82 1.11 -1.55
CA ASP A 50 10.86 2.11 -1.23
C ASP A 50 12.28 1.64 -1.55
N HIS A 51 12.56 0.35 -1.36
CA HIS A 51 13.91 -0.19 -1.54
C HIS A 51 14.17 -0.76 -2.93
N GLU A 52 13.14 -1.24 -3.63
CA GLU A 52 13.31 -2.00 -4.88
C GLU A 52 12.61 -1.39 -6.09
N LEU A 53 11.44 -0.77 -5.90
CA LEU A 53 10.61 -0.24 -7.00
C LEU A 53 10.96 1.22 -7.30
N TYR A 54 10.78 2.11 -6.32
CA TYR A 54 10.98 3.54 -6.50
C TYR A 54 12.42 3.93 -6.82
N PRO A 55 13.48 3.32 -6.24
CA PRO A 55 14.85 3.68 -6.59
C PRO A 55 15.14 3.50 -8.08
N PHE A 56 14.72 2.37 -8.66
CA PHE A 56 14.87 2.13 -10.09
C PHE A 56 14.10 3.15 -10.94
N LEU A 57 12.84 3.43 -10.58
CA LEU A 57 12.03 4.40 -11.33
C LEU A 57 12.57 5.82 -11.20
N ASN A 58 13.13 6.19 -10.04
CA ASN A 58 13.79 7.47 -9.82
C ASN A 58 15.03 7.62 -10.69
N GLU A 59 15.83 6.57 -10.87
CA GLU A 59 16.95 6.60 -11.82
C GLU A 59 16.48 6.80 -13.26
N VAL A 60 15.41 6.11 -13.67
CA VAL A 60 14.80 6.30 -15.00
C VAL A 60 14.26 7.73 -15.16
N ALA A 61 13.68 8.30 -14.10
CA ALA A 61 13.10 9.64 -14.11
C ALA A 61 14.14 10.73 -14.41
N LYS A 62 15.40 10.54 -14.01
CA LYS A 62 16.49 11.50 -14.28
C LYS A 62 16.67 11.81 -15.77
N THR A 63 16.30 10.88 -16.64
CA THR A 63 16.41 11.03 -18.10
C THR A 63 15.07 10.92 -18.81
N ASN A 64 13.95 10.84 -18.08
CA ASN A 64 12.61 10.68 -18.64
C ASN A 64 11.57 11.53 -17.90
N VAL A 65 11.29 12.71 -18.45
CA VAL A 65 10.36 13.69 -17.86
C VAL A 65 8.94 13.14 -17.63
N ASN A 66 8.47 12.22 -18.49
CA ASN A 66 7.14 11.62 -18.33
C ASN A 66 7.08 10.71 -17.09
N ILE A 67 8.18 10.03 -16.77
CA ILE A 67 8.29 9.21 -15.55
C ILE A 67 8.49 10.09 -14.34
N GLU A 68 9.27 11.16 -14.45
CA GLU A 68 9.42 12.13 -13.37
C GLU A 68 8.06 12.73 -12.94
N ILE A 69 7.26 13.21 -13.89
CA ILE A 69 5.93 13.78 -13.62
C ILE A 69 5.01 12.73 -12.97
N MET A 70 5.03 11.49 -13.49
CA MET A 70 4.27 10.39 -12.91
C MET A 70 4.68 10.14 -11.46
N LEU A 71 5.98 9.98 -11.18
CA LEU A 71 6.48 9.70 -9.85
C LEU A 71 6.19 10.82 -8.85
N ARG A 72 6.25 12.10 -9.28
CA ARG A 72 5.84 13.23 -8.43
C ARG A 72 4.36 13.14 -8.04
N ALA A 73 3.48 12.76 -8.96
CA ALA A 73 2.06 12.57 -8.66
C ALA A 73 1.85 11.40 -7.67
N TYR A 74 2.55 10.29 -7.88
CA TYR A 74 2.49 9.13 -6.98
C TYR A 74 3.05 9.45 -5.59
N ALA A 75 4.19 10.15 -5.49
CA ALA A 75 4.80 10.50 -4.21
C ALA A 75 3.84 11.29 -3.30
N ASN A 76 3.07 12.22 -3.87
CA ASN A 76 2.06 12.97 -3.12
C ASN A 76 0.92 12.08 -2.60
N GLU A 77 0.50 11.07 -3.38
CA GLU A 77 -0.55 10.12 -2.97
C GLU A 77 -0.05 9.11 -1.93
N ILE A 78 1.17 8.58 -2.15
CA ILE A 78 1.80 7.57 -1.29
C ILE A 78 2.09 8.14 0.09
N ASN A 79 2.77 9.29 0.17
CA ASN A 79 3.10 9.93 1.44
C ASN A 79 1.85 10.12 2.30
N LYS A 80 0.72 10.48 1.66
CA LYS A 80 -0.55 10.67 2.35
C LYS A 80 -1.16 9.36 2.86
N ILE A 81 -1.09 8.28 2.07
CA ILE A 81 -1.59 6.97 2.50
C ILE A 81 -0.74 6.42 3.65
N GLU A 82 0.57 6.57 3.58
CA GLU A 82 1.49 6.13 4.63
C GLU A 82 1.30 6.89 5.93
N GLU A 83 1.23 8.23 5.86
CA GLU A 83 0.97 9.07 7.02
C GLU A 83 -0.39 8.75 7.66
N GLU A 84 -1.46 8.65 6.85
CA GLU A 84 -2.79 8.30 7.38
C GLU A 84 -2.83 6.89 7.98
N SER A 85 -2.11 5.93 7.39
CA SER A 85 -1.98 4.57 7.93
C SER A 85 -1.23 4.56 9.25
N LEU A 86 -0.13 5.32 9.36
CA LEU A 86 0.64 5.45 10.61
C LEU A 86 -0.22 6.07 11.72
N ILE A 87 -0.96 7.13 11.41
CA ILE A 87 -1.89 7.77 12.36
C ILE A 87 -2.97 6.78 12.79
N PHE A 88 -3.55 6.02 11.86
CA PHE A 88 -4.55 5.01 12.15
C PHE A 88 -4.00 3.95 13.11
N PHE A 89 -2.88 3.31 12.76
CA PHE A 89 -2.32 2.24 13.59
C PHE A 89 -1.84 2.72 14.95
N ASN A 90 -1.26 3.91 15.04
CA ASN A 90 -0.87 4.50 16.32
C ASN A 90 -2.11 4.69 17.23
N LYS A 91 -3.19 5.27 16.70
CA LYS A 91 -4.44 5.42 17.48
C LYS A 91 -5.04 4.07 17.85
N PHE A 92 -5.03 3.11 16.94
CA PHE A 92 -5.54 1.76 17.17
C PHE A 92 -4.79 1.06 18.30
N GLU A 93 -3.45 1.04 18.26
CA GLU A 93 -2.60 0.40 19.27
C GLU A 93 -2.73 1.04 20.65
N ASN A 94 -3.04 2.33 20.70
CA ASN A 94 -3.28 3.06 21.94
C ASN A 94 -4.74 3.05 22.40
N ASN A 95 -5.61 2.24 21.77
CA ASN A 95 -7.05 2.17 22.06
C ASN A 95 -7.76 3.55 22.03
N LYS A 96 -7.35 4.43 21.10
CA LYS A 96 -7.85 5.81 20.99
C LYS A 96 -9.01 5.98 19.99
N PHE A 97 -9.72 4.90 19.68
CA PHE A 97 -10.88 4.94 18.79
C PHE A 97 -12.14 4.52 19.53
N THR A 98 -13.25 5.20 19.27
CA THR A 98 -14.57 4.58 19.49
C THR A 98 -14.81 3.48 18.44
N PRO A 99 -15.74 2.53 18.69
CA PRO A 99 -16.09 1.51 17.70
C PRO A 99 -16.49 2.06 16.32
N GLU A 100 -17.21 3.19 16.29
CA GLU A 100 -17.64 3.86 15.06
C GLU A 100 -16.48 4.53 14.35
N GLU A 101 -15.60 5.20 15.10
CA GLU A 101 -14.39 5.81 14.56
C GLU A 101 -13.44 4.77 13.99
N LEU A 102 -13.25 3.65 14.68
CA LEU A 102 -12.40 2.55 14.21
C LEU A 102 -12.90 2.06 12.85
N LYS A 103 -14.19 1.73 12.75
CA LYS A 103 -14.80 1.29 11.49
C LYS A 103 -14.64 2.34 10.39
N LYS A 104 -15.01 3.59 10.66
CA LYS A 104 -14.97 4.68 9.67
C LYS A 104 -13.56 4.93 9.15
N ASN A 105 -12.58 5.00 10.04
CA ASN A 105 -11.19 5.28 9.65
C ASN A 105 -10.57 4.08 8.93
N PHE A 106 -10.89 2.86 9.34
CA PHE A 106 -10.44 1.65 8.63
C PHE A 106 -11.04 1.58 7.21
N ASP A 107 -12.35 1.77 7.06
CA ASP A 107 -13.01 1.76 5.76
C ASP A 107 -12.40 2.83 4.82
N LYS A 108 -12.10 4.02 5.35
CA LYS A 108 -11.43 5.10 4.60
C LYS A 108 -10.01 4.70 4.15
N MET A 109 -9.22 4.09 5.05
CA MET A 109 -7.87 3.61 4.73
C MET A 109 -7.91 2.52 3.66
N VAL A 110 -8.81 1.55 3.81
CA VAL A 110 -9.01 0.45 2.84
C VAL A 110 -9.36 0.98 1.46
N ALA A 111 -10.31 1.92 1.36
CA ALA A 111 -10.71 2.49 0.07
C ALA A 111 -9.52 3.16 -0.66
N LYS A 112 -8.64 3.85 0.09
CA LYS A 112 -7.44 4.46 -0.48
C LYS A 112 -6.41 3.44 -0.93
N LEU A 113 -6.19 2.40 -0.12
CA LEU A 113 -5.28 1.31 -0.46
C LEU A 113 -5.76 0.55 -1.71
N GLU A 114 -7.06 0.27 -1.83
CA GLU A 114 -7.62 -0.37 -3.03
C GLU A 114 -7.39 0.47 -4.29
N ILE A 115 -7.58 1.79 -4.22
CA ILE A 115 -7.30 2.71 -5.33
C ILE A 115 -5.81 2.68 -5.70
N ARG A 116 -4.92 2.73 -4.69
CA ARG A 116 -3.47 2.65 -4.88
C ARG A 116 -3.06 1.37 -5.61
N ILE A 117 -3.49 0.21 -5.10
CA ILE A 117 -3.22 -1.11 -5.69
C ILE A 117 -3.66 -1.15 -7.17
N ILE A 118 -4.86 -0.65 -7.47
CA ILE A 118 -5.37 -0.59 -8.85
C ILE A 118 -4.49 0.32 -9.73
N SER A 119 -4.08 1.47 -9.20
CA SER A 119 -3.23 2.43 -9.92
C SER A 119 -1.85 1.84 -10.22
N GLU A 120 -1.21 1.22 -9.22
CA GLU A 120 0.08 0.57 -9.34
C GLU A 120 0.05 -0.56 -10.37
N GLU A 121 -0.90 -1.48 -10.23
CA GLU A 121 -0.97 -2.63 -11.12
C GLU A 121 -1.31 -2.28 -12.56
N LYS A 122 -2.15 -1.26 -12.78
CA LYS A 122 -2.59 -0.86 -14.13
C LYS A 122 -1.66 0.15 -14.80
N LYS A 123 -0.89 0.94 -14.04
CA LYS A 123 -0.10 2.05 -14.58
C LYS A 123 1.37 1.93 -14.22
N LEU A 124 1.71 1.83 -12.93
CA LEU A 124 3.10 1.88 -12.47
C LEU A 124 3.88 0.62 -12.86
N PHE A 125 3.36 -0.57 -12.53
CA PHE A 125 4.03 -1.84 -12.79
C PHE A 125 4.27 -2.09 -14.30
N PRO A 126 3.34 -1.79 -15.22
CA PRO A 126 3.62 -1.88 -16.65
C PRO A 126 4.75 -0.95 -17.12
N LYS A 127 4.86 0.26 -16.55
CA LYS A 127 5.97 1.17 -16.87
C LYS A 127 7.28 0.62 -16.34
N TYR A 128 7.31 0.17 -15.09
CA TYR A 128 8.47 -0.48 -14.50
C TYR A 128 8.99 -1.62 -15.37
N SER A 129 8.11 -2.56 -15.75
CA SER A 129 8.50 -3.71 -16.57
C SER A 129 9.05 -3.30 -17.94
N ASN A 130 8.49 -2.27 -18.57
CA ASN A 130 8.97 -1.75 -19.86
C ASN A 130 10.39 -1.16 -19.76
N PHE A 131 10.68 -0.38 -18.70
CA PHE A 131 12.03 0.15 -18.52
C PHE A 131 13.01 -0.90 -18.07
N LYS A 132 12.60 -1.83 -17.20
CA LYS A 132 13.47 -2.91 -16.72
C LYS A 132 13.84 -3.89 -17.83
N SER A 133 12.99 -4.11 -18.83
CA SER A 133 13.34 -4.94 -20.00
C SER A 133 14.29 -4.24 -20.96
N LYS A 134 14.28 -2.90 -21.02
CA LYS A 134 15.18 -2.10 -21.88
C LYS A 134 16.56 -1.83 -21.27
N ASN A 135 16.68 -1.97 -19.95
CA ASN A 135 17.93 -1.78 -19.19
C ASN A 135 18.61 -3.12 -18.81
N LYS A 136 18.21 -4.24 -19.44
CA LYS A 136 18.89 -5.54 -19.37
C LYS A 136 19.75 -5.73 -20.61
#